data_AF-A0A9N7JKZ2-F1
#
_entry.id   AF-A0A9N7JKZ2-F1
#
_cell.length_a   1.000
_cell.length_b   1.000
_cell.length_c   1.000
_cell.angle_alpha   90.00
_cell.angle_beta   90.00
_cell.angle_gamma   90.00
#
_symmetry.space_group_name_H-M   'P 1'
#
loop_
_entity.id
_entity.type
_entity.pdbx_description
1 polymer ?
#
loop_
_entity_poly.entity_id
_entity_poly.type
_entity_poly.pdbx_seq_one_letter_code
_entity_poly.pdbx_strand_id
1 'polypeptide(L)' 'MTIVELEKELNKIGVPKELYSLMIGGFPNEKLCIVKEESWQVYYSERGHKSGLNVFDTEADACEFFLRKMKRYSTI' A
#
# COMPACT_ATOMS: atom_id res chain seq x y z
N MET A 1 2.40 -10.38 -7.80
CA MET A 1 2.82 -10.61 -6.40
C MET A 1 1.60 -10.69 -5.48
N THR A 2 1.73 -11.28 -4.30
CA THR A 2 0.69 -11.30 -3.25
C THR A 2 0.99 -10.26 -2.15
N ILE A 3 0.04 -10.00 -1.26
CA ILE A 3 0.22 -9.15 -0.07
C ILE A 3 1.38 -9.65 0.82
N VAL A 4 1.51 -10.97 0.96
CA VAL A 4 2.59 -11.58 1.75
C VAL A 4 3.96 -11.32 1.10
N GLU A 5 4.04 -11.41 -0.22
CA GLU A 5 5.27 -11.08 -0.96
C GLU A 5 5.58 -9.58 -0.91
N LEU A 6 4.54 -8.74 -1.02
CA LEU A 6 4.67 -7.29 -0.88
C LEU A 6 5.27 -6.92 0.48
N GLU A 7 4.73 -7.46 1.58
CA GLU A 7 5.24 -7.20 2.92
C GLU A 7 6.72 -7.62 3.05
N LYS A 8 7.08 -8.80 2.53
CA LYS A 8 8.48 -9.26 2.52
C LYS A 8 9.38 -8.30 1.76
N GLU A 9 8.99 -7.86 0.58
CA GLU A 9 9.80 -6.93 -0.22
C GLU A 9 9.92 -5.56 0.46
N LEU A 10 8.85 -5.01 1.03
CA LEU A 10 8.89 -3.74 1.78
C LEU A 10 9.85 -3.81 2.97
N ASN A 11 9.82 -4.91 3.74
CA ASN A 11 10.75 -5.14 4.84
C ASN A 11 12.19 -5.27 4.33
N LYS A 12 12.40 -5.98 3.21
CA LYS A 12 13.71 -6.20 2.59
C LYS A 12 14.36 -4.91 2.08
N ILE A 13 13.57 -3.96 1.59
CA ILE A 13 14.07 -2.64 1.14
C ILE A 13 14.05 -1.58 2.26
N GLY A 14 13.72 -1.98 3.49
CA GLY A 14 13.77 -1.12 4.67
C GLY A 14 12.72 -0.01 4.70
N VAL A 15 11.55 -0.21 4.08
CA VAL A 15 10.48 0.78 4.12
C VAL A 15 9.89 0.82 5.55
N PRO A 16 9.82 1.99 6.21
CA PRO A 16 9.25 2.09 7.55
C PRO A 16 7.77 1.72 7.61
N LYS A 17 7.38 0.94 8.64
CA LYS A 17 6.00 0.42 8.81
C LYS A 17 4.98 1.52 9.10
N GLU A 18 5.42 2.68 9.59
CA GLU A 18 4.56 3.84 9.79
C GLU A 18 4.03 4.40 8.47
N LEU A 19 4.71 4.19 7.33
CA LEU A 19 4.34 4.79 6.05
C LEU A 19 3.25 4.01 5.30
N TYR A 20 2.90 2.81 5.75
CA TYR A 20 1.96 1.95 5.04
C TYR A 20 0.97 1.19 5.92
N SER A 21 -0.13 0.76 5.30
CA SER A 21 -1.16 -0.09 5.88
C SER A 21 -1.57 -1.17 4.87
N LEU A 22 -1.46 -2.44 5.25
CA LEU A 22 -1.81 -3.58 4.40
C LEU A 22 -3.10 -4.21 4.92
N MET A 23 -4.12 -4.32 4.08
CA MET A 23 -5.39 -5.03 4.30
C MET A 23 -6.29 -4.54 5.45
N ILE A 24 -5.88 -3.52 6.22
CA ILE A 24 -6.71 -2.96 7.30
C ILE A 24 -7.82 -2.05 6.76
N GLY A 25 -7.53 -1.29 5.70
CA GLY A 25 -8.45 -0.27 5.18
C GLY A 25 -8.58 0.96 6.09
N GLY A 26 -9.70 1.70 5.94
CA GLY A 26 -10.02 2.86 6.76
C GLY A 26 -9.22 4.12 6.42
N PHE A 27 -8.97 4.94 7.45
CA PHE A 27 -8.28 6.23 7.31
C PHE A 27 -7.09 6.38 8.28
N PRO A 28 -6.09 5.47 8.27
CA PRO A 28 -4.90 5.64 9.08
C PRO A 28 -4.12 6.89 8.64
N ASN A 29 -3.72 7.73 9.59
CA ASN A 29 -3.14 9.02 9.26
C ASN A 29 -1.77 8.87 8.56
N GLU A 30 -1.58 9.60 7.46
CA GLU A 30 -0.35 9.73 6.68
C GLU A 30 0.21 8.41 6.12
N LYS A 31 -0.66 7.46 5.74
CA LYS A 31 -0.25 6.13 5.24
C LYS A 31 -0.71 5.83 3.83
N LEU A 32 0.16 5.17 3.05
CA LEU A 32 -0.29 4.49 1.83
C LEU A 32 -0.96 3.16 2.20
N CYS A 33 -2.19 2.96 1.73
CA CYS A 33 -3.02 1.82 2.08
C CYS A 33 -3.28 0.95 0.87
N ILE A 34 -3.29 -0.38 1.06
CA ILE A 34 -3.81 -1.36 0.10
C ILE A 34 -4.88 -2.20 0.80
N VAL A 35 -6.04 -2.37 0.17
CA VAL A 35 -7.15 -3.14 0.74
C VAL A 35 -7.95 -3.84 -0.36
N LYS A 36 -8.55 -4.98 -0.03
CA LYS A 36 -9.57 -5.65 -0.83
C LYS A 36 -10.95 -5.31 -0.26
N GLU A 37 -11.66 -4.39 -0.91
CA GLU A 37 -13.09 -4.20 -0.69
C GLU A 37 -13.83 -4.94 -1.82
N GLU A 38 -14.66 -4.26 -2.61
CA GLU A 38 -15.25 -4.82 -3.85
C GLU A 38 -14.19 -5.07 -4.93
N SER A 39 -13.14 -4.27 -4.93
CA SER A 39 -11.99 -4.35 -5.83
C SER A 39 -10.71 -4.07 -5.03
N TRP A 40 -9.55 -4.35 -5.63
CA TRP A 40 -8.30 -3.98 -4.99
C TRP A 40 -8.10 -2.47 -5.08
N GLN A 41 -7.92 -1.82 -3.94
CA GLN A 41 -7.74 -0.38 -3.87
C GLN A 41 -6.37 -0.05 -3.29
N VAL A 42 -5.69 0.90 -3.90
CA VAL A 42 -4.52 1.58 -3.33
C VAL A 42 -4.82 3.06 -3.22
N TYR A 43 -4.69 3.63 -2.02
CA TYR A 43 -4.94 5.04 -1.76
C TYR A 43 -4.00 5.56 -0.69
N TYR A 44 -3.76 6.87 -0.69
CA TYR A 44 -3.14 7.54 0.44
C TYR A 44 -4.23 7.99 1.41
N SER A 45 -4.00 7.79 2.70
CA SER A 45 -4.92 8.23 3.75
C SER A 45 -4.30 9.40 4.49
N GLU A 46 -4.96 10.56 4.40
CA GLU A 46 -4.53 11.79 5.04
C GLU A 46 -5.74 12.53 5.61
N ARG A 47 -5.64 12.98 6.87
CA ARG A 47 -6.66 13.82 7.53
C ARG A 47 -8.09 13.26 7.47
N GLY A 48 -8.25 11.94 7.50
CA GLY A 48 -9.57 11.28 7.46
C GLY A 48 -10.15 11.09 6.06
N HIS A 49 -9.36 11.29 4.99
CA HIS A 49 -9.79 11.16 3.60
C HIS A 49 -8.90 10.20 2.81
N LYS A 50 -9.47 9.50 1.82
CA LYS A 50 -8.73 8.76 0.80
C LYS A 50 -8.35 9.75 -0.32
N SER A 51 -7.07 9.89 -0.61
CA SER A 51 -6.58 10.64 -1.77
C SER A 51 -5.77 9.72 -2.69
N GLY A 52 -5.69 10.08 -3.98
CA GLY A 52 -4.96 9.28 -4.98
C GLY A 52 -5.45 7.84 -5.11
N LEU A 53 -6.76 7.60 -4.99
CA LEU A 53 -7.37 6.28 -5.12
C LEU A 53 -7.08 5.68 -6.51
N ASN A 54 -6.51 4.49 -6.53
CA ASN A 54 -6.33 3.65 -7.70
C ASN A 54 -7.02 2.31 -7.44
N VAL A 55 -7.78 1.83 -8.42
CA VAL A 55 -8.53 0.58 -8.35
C VAL A 55 -7.95 -0.41 -9.35
N PHE A 56 -7.84 -1.67 -8.94
CA PHE A 56 -7.25 -2.76 -9.71
C PHE A 56 -8.13 -4.01 -9.65
N ASP A 57 -8.10 -4.80 -10.71
CA ASP A 57 -8.85 -6.05 -10.80
C ASP A 57 -8.14 -7.18 -10.02
N THR A 58 -6.81 -7.18 -10.05
CA THR A 58 -5.99 -8.24 -9.46
C THR A 58 -5.16 -7.78 -8.27
N GLU A 59 -4.82 -8.74 -7.41
CA GLU A 59 -3.93 -8.51 -6.27
C GLU A 59 -2.53 -8.11 -6.74
N ALA A 60 -2.08 -8.77 -7.81
CA ALA A 60 -0.75 -8.59 -8.37
C ALA A 60 -0.54 -7.16 -8.85
N ASP A 61 -1.48 -6.61 -9.61
CA ASP A 61 -1.38 -5.25 -10.14
C ASP A 61 -1.37 -4.21 -9.01
N ALA A 62 -2.25 -4.39 -8.02
CA ALA A 62 -2.33 -3.49 -6.86
C ALA A 62 -1.04 -3.51 -6.05
N CYS A 63 -0.50 -4.69 -5.77
CA CYS A 63 0.73 -4.83 -4.99
C CYS A 63 1.97 -4.32 -5.77
N GLU A 64 2.05 -4.55 -7.08
CA GLU A 64 3.12 -4.01 -7.94
C GLU A 64 3.09 -2.48 -7.98
N PHE A 65 1.91 -1.90 -8.14
CA PHE A 65 1.71 -0.47 -8.05
C PHE A 65 2.14 0.08 -6.67
N PHE A 66 1.73 -0.60 -5.61
CA PHE A 66 2.07 -0.24 -4.23
C PHE A 66 3.57 -0.23 -4.00
N LEU A 67 4.26 -1.33 -4.34
CA LEU A 67 5.71 -1.45 -4.18
C LEU A 67 6.44 -0.36 -4.95
N ARG A 68 6.03 -0.08 -6.19
CA ARG A 68 6.62 1.00 -7.00
C ARG A 68 6.51 2.37 -6.31
N LYS A 69 5.38 2.65 -5.64
CA LYS A 69 5.18 3.89 -4.88
C LYS A 69 6.06 3.96 -3.62
N MET A 70 6.35 2.82 -2.99
CA MET A 70 7.13 2.75 -1.75
C MET A 70 8.65 2.74 -1.96
N LYS A 71 9.13 2.35 -3.16
CA LYS A 71 10.57 2.32 -3.48
C LYS A 71 11.33 3.64 -3.18
N ARG A 72 10.66 4.79 -3.27
CA ARG A 72 11.26 6.10 -2.93
C ARG A 72 11.54 6.32 -1.43
N TYR A 73 10.97 5.48 -0.57
CA TYR A 73 11.16 5.49 0.88
C TYR A 73 12.04 4.32 1.35
N SER A 74 12.72 3.65 0.42
CA SER A 74 13.71 2.62 0.76
C SER A 74 14.86 3.26 1.53
N THR A 75 15.32 2.59 2.59
CA THR A 75 16.39 3.08 3.49
C THR A 75 17.62 2.20 3.50
N ILE A 76 17.68 1.21 2.59
CA ILE A 76 18.76 0.24 2.43
C ILE A 76 19.42 0.44 1.07
#